data_AF-A0A843EQA0-F1
#
_entry.id   AF-A0A843EQA0-F1
#
_cell.length_a   1.000
_cell.length_b   1.000
_cell.length_c   1.000
_cell.angle_alpha   90.00
_cell.angle_beta   90.00
_cell.angle_gamma   90.00
#
_symmetry.space_group_name_H-M   'P 1'
#
loop_
_entity.id
_entity.type
_entity.pdbx_description
1 polymer ?
#
loop_
_entity_poly.entity_id
_entity_poly.type
_entity_poly.pdbx_seq_one_letter_code
_entity_poly.pdbx_strand_id
1 'polypeptide(L)'
;KYKFNDLDLGDIEGIPRLLDVGQCNDTIVAVDVALALCDLFEMELNELPLTIVLSWMEQKAAAVLWALLYLGKTDMWIGPILPAWCNEDIINVLVENYNLTPISGNAQEDIKKIMG
;
A
#
# COMPACT_ATOMS: atom_id res chain seq x y z
N LYS A 1 -5.54 7.41 7.41
CA LYS A 1 -6.20 8.70 7.14
C LYS A 1 -5.85 9.79 8.16
N TYR A 2 -6.11 9.62 9.47
CA TYR A 2 -5.96 10.69 10.48
C TYR A 2 -4.55 11.26 10.71
N LYS A 3 -3.53 10.75 10.01
CA LYS A 3 -2.16 11.30 10.04
C LYS A 3 -1.98 12.48 9.07
N PHE A 4 -2.91 12.67 8.13
CA PHE A 4 -2.75 13.65 7.04
C PHE A 4 -4.08 14.12 6.41
N ASN A 5 -5.24 13.70 6.93
CA ASN A 5 -6.54 14.08 6.35
C ASN A 5 -7.02 15.49 6.74
N ASP A 6 -6.30 16.14 7.65
CA ASP A 6 -6.49 17.52 8.09
C ASP A 6 -5.57 18.51 7.37
N LEU A 7 -4.68 18.02 6.50
CA LEU A 7 -3.78 18.85 5.69
C LEU A 7 -4.51 19.39 4.46
N ASP A 8 -4.21 20.63 4.09
CA ASP A 8 -4.59 21.17 2.79
C ASP A 8 -3.63 20.66 1.72
N LEU A 9 -4.07 19.58 1.04
CA LEU A 9 -3.29 18.94 -0.02
C LEU A 9 -3.66 19.44 -1.41
N GLY A 10 -4.73 20.24 -1.55
CA GLY A 10 -5.30 20.68 -2.81
C GLY A 10 -5.86 19.55 -3.69
N ASP A 11 -6.00 19.85 -4.97
CA ASP A 11 -6.47 18.94 -6.01
C ASP A 11 -5.55 18.98 -7.25
N ILE A 12 -5.70 17.99 -8.12
CA ILE A 12 -5.11 17.94 -9.45
C ILE A 12 -6.26 17.91 -10.44
N GLU A 13 -6.46 18.99 -11.19
CA GLU A 13 -7.53 19.12 -12.19
C GLU A 13 -8.94 18.84 -11.62
N GLY A 14 -9.20 19.27 -10.38
CA GLY A 14 -10.45 19.04 -9.67
C GLY A 14 -10.55 17.69 -8.95
N ILE A 15 -9.55 16.81 -9.07
CA ILE A 15 -9.47 15.53 -8.34
C ILE A 15 -8.69 15.74 -7.04
N PRO A 16 -9.28 15.55 -5.85
CA PRO A 16 -8.58 15.73 -4.59
C PRO A 16 -7.33 14.84 -4.47
N ARG A 17 -6.22 15.39 -3.97
CA ARG A 17 -4.97 14.61 -3.77
C ARG A 17 -5.07 13.57 -2.64
N LEU A 18 -6.13 13.64 -1.84
CA LEU A 18 -6.52 12.62 -0.88
C LEU A 18 -7.92 12.12 -1.23
N LEU A 19 -7.99 10.87 -1.69
CA LEU A 19 -9.24 10.15 -1.90
C LEU A 19 -9.47 9.19 -0.72
N ASP A 20 -10.37 9.54 0.19
CA ASP A 20 -10.72 8.67 1.32
C ASP A 20 -11.82 7.70 0.93
N VAL A 21 -11.45 6.43 0.76
CA VAL A 21 -12.38 5.34 0.36
C VAL A 21 -13.21 4.78 1.51
N GLY A 22 -12.99 5.22 2.76
CA GLY A 22 -13.78 4.81 3.91
C GLY A 22 -12.99 4.10 5.01
N GLN A 23 -13.62 3.12 5.66
CA GLN A 23 -13.05 2.34 6.76
C GLN A 23 -12.06 1.28 6.26
N CYS A 24 -11.40 0.58 7.18
CA CYS A 24 -10.44 -0.48 6.85
C CYS A 24 -11.03 -1.59 5.95
N ASN A 25 -12.33 -1.88 6.08
CA ASN A 25 -13.04 -2.85 5.25
C ASN A 25 -13.35 -2.32 3.85
N ASP A 26 -13.36 -1.00 3.65
CA ASP A 26 -13.59 -0.39 2.34
C ASP A 26 -12.32 -0.41 1.47
N THR A 27 -11.25 -1.05 1.94
CA THR A 27 -10.05 -1.33 1.13
C THR A 27 -10.40 -2.08 -0.16
N ILE A 28 -11.48 -2.89 -0.17
CA ILE A 28 -11.97 -3.53 -1.39
C ILE A 28 -12.30 -2.50 -2.48
N VAL A 29 -12.83 -1.33 -2.13
CA VAL A 29 -13.14 -0.26 -3.09
C VAL A 29 -11.85 0.29 -3.71
N ALA A 30 -10.78 0.44 -2.93
CA ALA A 30 -9.48 0.85 -3.47
C ALA A 30 -8.88 -0.21 -4.41
N VAL A 31 -9.09 -1.50 -4.11
CA VAL A 31 -8.70 -2.60 -5.01
C VAL A 31 -9.53 -2.57 -6.29
N ASP A 32 -10.85 -2.39 -6.21
CA ASP A 32 -11.73 -2.29 -7.38
C ASP A 32 -11.31 -1.12 -8.29
N VAL A 33 -10.92 0.02 -7.71
CA VAL A 33 -10.38 1.16 -8.47
C VAL A 33 -9.07 0.77 -9.15
N ALA A 34 -8.14 0.11 -8.46
CA ALA A 34 -6.88 -0.32 -9.07
C ALA A 34 -7.12 -1.32 -10.23
N LEU A 35 -8.00 -2.30 -10.06
CA LEU A 35 -8.35 -3.26 -11.11
C LEU A 35 -9.06 -2.59 -12.29
N ALA A 36 -9.94 -1.62 -12.04
CA ALA A 36 -10.54 -0.85 -13.12
C ALA A 36 -9.51 -0.03 -13.91
N LEU A 37 -8.45 0.47 -13.26
CA LEU A 37 -7.34 1.13 -13.94
C LEU A 37 -6.48 0.13 -14.73
N CYS A 38 -6.27 -1.09 -14.22
CA CYS A 38 -5.63 -2.17 -14.97
C CYS A 38 -6.39 -2.43 -16.29
N ASP A 39 -7.71 -2.61 -16.21
CA ASP A 39 -8.55 -2.86 -17.39
C ASP A 39 -8.53 -1.67 -18.37
N LEU A 40 -8.59 -0.43 -17.85
CA LEU A 40 -8.63 0.78 -18.66
C LEU A 40 -7.32 1.02 -19.42
N PHE A 41 -6.18 0.74 -18.78
CA PHE A 41 -4.85 0.96 -19.36
C PHE A 41 -4.26 -0.28 -20.02
N GLU A 42 -4.95 -1.42 -19.96
CA GLU A 42 -4.46 -2.72 -20.41
C GLU A 42 -3.11 -3.08 -19.74
N MET A 43 -3.03 -2.88 -18.43
CA MET A 43 -1.83 -3.07 -17.61
C MET A 43 -2.06 -4.10 -16.52
N GLU A 44 -1.03 -4.86 -16.16
CA GLU A 44 -1.07 -5.71 -14.98
C GLU A 44 -0.98 -4.88 -13.68
N LEU A 45 -1.46 -5.44 -12.57
CA LEU A 45 -1.53 -4.72 -11.28
C LEU A 45 -0.18 -4.16 -10.81
N ASN A 46 0.92 -4.86 -11.10
CA ASN A 46 2.26 -4.44 -10.72
C ASN A 46 2.90 -3.44 -11.71
N GLU A 47 2.31 -3.24 -12.88
CA GLU A 47 2.77 -2.26 -13.87
C GLU A 47 2.15 -0.88 -13.65
N LEU A 48 1.00 -0.81 -12.97
CA LEU A 48 0.37 0.46 -12.64
C LEU A 48 1.33 1.39 -11.89
N PRO A 49 1.27 2.72 -12.13
CA PRO A 49 2.02 3.71 -11.35
C PRO A 49 1.41 3.89 -9.95
N LEU A 50 1.38 2.80 -9.18
CA LEU A 50 0.73 2.67 -7.88
C LEU A 50 1.71 2.07 -6.88
N THR A 51 2.06 2.86 -5.87
CA THR A 51 2.81 2.38 -4.70
C THR A 51 1.87 2.15 -3.53
N ILE A 52 1.94 0.97 -2.91
CA ILE A 52 1.21 0.69 -1.68
C ILE A 52 2.15 0.90 -0.48
N VAL A 53 1.78 1.84 0.39
CA VAL A 53 2.41 2.04 1.70
C VAL A 53 1.40 1.67 2.78
N LEU A 54 1.51 0.45 3.29
CA LEU A 54 0.59 -0.13 4.25
C LEU A 54 1.00 0.24 5.68
N SER A 55 0.16 1.07 6.32
CA SER A 55 0.25 1.31 7.76
C SER A 55 -0.68 0.36 8.51
N TRP A 56 -0.15 -0.39 9.48
CA TRP A 56 -0.92 -1.39 10.23
C TRP A 56 -0.78 -1.21 11.75
N MET A 57 -1.74 -1.78 12.50
CA MET A 57 -1.74 -1.77 13.98
C MET A 57 -2.41 -3.03 14.54
N GLU A 58 -3.51 -3.47 13.94
CA GLU A 58 -4.31 -4.62 14.41
C GLU A 58 -4.54 -5.67 13.31
N GLN A 59 -5.34 -6.69 13.62
CA GLN A 59 -5.44 -7.91 12.82
C GLN A 59 -6.20 -7.72 11.49
N LYS A 60 -7.11 -6.76 11.38
CA LYS A 60 -7.78 -6.47 10.09
C LYS A 60 -6.78 -5.94 9.06
N ALA A 61 -5.81 -5.13 9.48
CA ALA A 61 -4.73 -4.70 8.58
C ALA A 61 -3.85 -5.88 8.11
N ALA A 62 -3.68 -6.92 8.92
CA ALA A 62 -3.03 -8.15 8.48
C ALA A 62 -3.88 -8.88 7.41
N ALA A 63 -5.20 -8.91 7.55
CA ALA A 63 -6.09 -9.48 6.52
C ALA A 63 -6.00 -8.70 5.19
N VAL A 64 -5.88 -7.36 5.25
CA VAL A 64 -5.63 -6.54 4.07
C VAL A 64 -4.29 -6.88 3.41
N LEU A 65 -3.22 -7.04 4.19
CA LEU A 65 -1.93 -7.50 3.66
C LEU A 65 -2.09 -8.84 2.93
N TRP A 66 -2.72 -9.84 3.55
CA TRP A 66 -2.94 -11.14 2.91
C TRP A 66 -3.77 -11.06 1.63
N ALA A 67 -4.78 -10.18 1.58
CA ALA A 67 -5.56 -9.96 0.36
C ALA A 67 -4.69 -9.38 -0.77
N LEU A 68 -3.81 -8.42 -0.48
CA LEU A 68 -2.89 -7.86 -1.47
C LEU A 68 -1.87 -8.89 -1.96
N LEU A 69 -1.35 -9.73 -1.05
CA LEU A 69 -0.47 -10.85 -1.40
C LEU A 69 -1.20 -11.89 -2.28
N TYR A 70 -2.47 -12.19 -1.98
CA TYR A 70 -3.30 -13.08 -2.81
C TYR A 70 -3.52 -12.54 -4.22
N LEU A 71 -3.67 -11.21 -4.37
CA LEU A 71 -3.76 -10.54 -5.67
C LEU A 71 -2.41 -10.48 -6.40
N GLY A 72 -1.33 -10.99 -5.80
CA GLY A 72 0.00 -11.00 -6.40
C GLY A 72 0.68 -9.63 -6.42
N LYS A 73 0.24 -8.67 -5.59
CA LYS A 73 0.89 -7.36 -5.53
C LYS A 73 2.28 -7.49 -4.90
N THR A 74 3.29 -6.95 -5.57
CA THR A 74 4.69 -6.87 -5.10
C THR A 74 5.11 -5.42 -4.82
N ASP A 75 6.33 -5.21 -4.33
CA ASP A 75 6.97 -3.88 -4.18
C ASP A 75 6.19 -2.94 -3.25
N MET A 76 5.64 -3.52 -2.19
CA MET A 76 4.87 -2.82 -1.17
C MET A 76 5.75 -2.40 0.00
N TRP A 77 5.33 -1.35 0.69
CA TRP A 77 5.97 -0.86 1.91
C TRP A 77 5.08 -1.12 3.13
N ILE A 78 5.67 -1.49 4.27
CA ILE A 78 4.92 -1.79 5.49
C ILE A 78 5.53 -1.11 6.73
N GLY A 79 4.68 -0.64 7.63
CA GLY A 79 5.11 -0.06 8.90
C GLY A 79 3.97 0.22 9.88
N PRO A 80 4.28 0.73 11.09
CA PRO A 80 5.57 1.26 11.49
C PRO A 80 6.59 0.22 11.95
N ILE A 81 6.13 -1.00 12.29
CA ILE A 81 6.98 -2.12 12.69
C ILE A 81 6.64 -3.34 11.85
N LEU A 82 7.53 -4.32 11.79
CA LEU A 82 7.18 -5.61 11.21
C LEU A 82 6.15 -6.33 12.10
N PRO A 83 5.27 -7.15 11.51
CA PRO A 83 4.36 -7.95 12.31
C PRO A 83 5.09 -8.90 13.26
N ALA A 84 4.79 -8.80 14.55
CA ALA A 84 5.45 -9.58 15.60
C ALA A 84 5.25 -11.11 15.47
N TRP A 85 4.29 -11.54 14.65
CA TRP A 85 4.04 -12.94 14.32
C TRP A 85 4.94 -13.45 13.18
N CYS A 86 5.64 -12.58 12.46
CA CYS A 86 6.61 -12.99 11.45
C CYS A 86 7.90 -13.46 12.13
N ASN A 87 8.27 -14.72 11.90
CA ASN A 87 9.63 -15.20 12.15
C ASN A 87 10.52 -14.98 10.90
N GLU A 88 11.80 -15.35 10.99
CA GLU A 88 12.75 -15.19 9.88
C GLU A 88 12.30 -15.90 8.60
N ASP A 89 11.77 -17.12 8.69
CA ASP A 89 11.29 -17.87 7.53
C ASP A 89 10.15 -17.14 6.80
N ILE A 90 9.17 -16.63 7.55
CA ILE A 90 8.05 -15.86 7.01
C ILE A 90 8.57 -14.55 6.38
N ILE A 91 9.49 -13.85 7.04
CA ILE A 91 10.09 -12.62 6.50
C ILE A 91 10.78 -12.91 5.17
N ASN A 92 11.58 -13.97 5.08
CA ASN A 92 12.27 -14.34 3.85
C ASN A 92 11.29 -14.63 2.72
N VAL A 93 10.21 -15.36 2.99
CA VAL A 93 9.14 -15.60 2.00
C VAL A 93 8.50 -14.30 1.53
N LEU A 94 8.21 -13.36 2.44
CA LEU A 94 7.60 -12.06 2.10
C LEU A 94 8.54 -11.17 1.28
N VAL A 95 9.85 -11.20 1.56
CA VAL A 95 10.86 -10.45 0.82
C VAL A 95 11.10 -11.08 -0.55
N GLU A 96 11.38 -12.38 -0.61
CA GLU A 96 11.74 -13.08 -1.84
C GLU A 96 10.60 -13.11 -2.87
N ASN A 97 9.35 -13.30 -2.42
CA ASN A 97 8.22 -13.45 -3.35
C ASN A 97 7.46 -12.14 -3.60
N TYR A 98 7.51 -11.17 -2.69
CA TYR A 98 6.68 -9.97 -2.78
C TYR A 98 7.46 -8.66 -2.67
N ASN A 99 8.78 -8.71 -2.43
CA ASN A 99 9.62 -7.54 -2.20
C ASN A 99 9.04 -6.58 -1.13
N LEU A 100 8.46 -7.14 -0.07
CA LEU A 100 7.84 -6.37 1.00
C LEU A 100 8.91 -5.63 1.81
N THR A 101 8.89 -4.30 1.74
CA THR A 101 9.93 -3.44 2.29
C THR A 101 9.46 -2.73 3.58
N PRO A 102 10.15 -2.87 4.72
CA PRO A 102 9.86 -2.05 5.89
C PRO A 102 10.16 -0.57 5.61
N ILE A 103 9.31 0.35 6.08
CA ILE A 103 9.63 1.79 6.05
C ILE A 103 10.91 2.06 6.87
N SER A 104 11.74 3.02 6.44
CA SER A 104 13.02 3.31 7.11
C SER A 104 12.86 4.07 8.43
N GLY A 105 11.69 4.69 8.64
CA GLY A 105 11.48 5.70 9.67
C GLY A 105 11.85 7.12 9.21
N ASN A 106 12.36 7.29 7.98
CA ASN A 106 12.61 8.57 7.35
C ASN A 106 11.77 8.72 6.06
N ALA A 107 10.70 9.52 6.16
CA ALA A 107 9.76 9.73 5.06
C ALA A 107 10.43 10.32 3.80
N GLN A 108 11.44 11.18 3.93
CA GLN A 108 12.11 11.79 2.78
C GLN A 108 12.95 10.75 2.01
N GLU A 109 13.64 9.87 2.73
CA GLU A 109 14.40 8.77 2.14
C GLU A 109 13.49 7.76 1.45
N ASP A 110 12.37 7.41 2.09
CA ASP A 110 11.42 6.44 1.53
C ASP A 110 10.74 7.00 0.27
N ILE A 111 10.29 8.26 0.27
CA ILE A 111 9.72 8.91 -0.92
C ILE A 111 10.73 8.94 -2.07
N LYS A 112 12.01 9.25 -1.78
CA LYS A 112 13.05 9.23 -2.81
C LYS A 112 13.24 7.83 -3.40
N LYS A 113 13.23 6.79 -2.58
CA LYS A 113 13.33 5.40 -3.08
C LYS A 113 12.12 4.98 -3.90
N ILE A 114 10.92 5.42 -3.51
CA ILE A 114 9.66 5.10 -4.20
C ILE A 114 9.58 5.76 -5.58
N MET A 115 10.03 7.00 -5.71
CA MET A 115 9.89 7.79 -6.95
C MET A 115 11.01 7.56 -7.98
N GLY A 116 12.11 6.89 -7.60
CA GLY A 116 13.33 6.75 -8.42
C GLY A 116 14.25 7.96 -8.38
#